data_AF-A0A369KVI7-F1
#
_entry.id   AF-A0A369KVI7-F1
#
_cell.length_a   1.000
_cell.length_b   1.000
_cell.length_c   1.000
_cell.angle_alpha   90.00
_cell.angle_beta   90.00
_cell.angle_gamma   90.00
#
_symmetry.space_group_name_H-M   'P 1'
#
loop_
_entity.id
_entity.type
_entity.pdbx_description
1 polymer ?
#
loop_
_entity_poly.entity_id
_entity_poly.type
_entity_poly.pdbx_seq_one_letter_code
_entity_poly.pdbx_strand_id
1 'polypeptide(L)'
;MEFINKMKTLGDRIKFCIELTKLTKPKLAKKYLISISSLHCYENNTKKPSEKRLKMLLDIFKKENVITSYQWLKQGVGDLPREFKCIDYNKTINNEMNFDSIELINYELKNAANKYKNSVHFICNTFELEPSIFFGDWVLGIKINSSDVNKYEKYPFLFKINNITYLKYIAKINENGSLNLIGINQKFSKKDYFIPNVFPEVIAPIFWIRRNPDHFI
;
A
#
# COMPACT_ATOMS: atom_id res chain seq x y z
N MET A 1 16.35 25.60 9.55
CA MET A 1 17.50 25.86 8.65
C MET A 1 18.86 25.47 9.24
N GLU A 2 18.99 25.16 10.54
CA GLU A 2 20.29 24.80 11.15
C GLU A 2 20.79 23.37 10.87
N PHE A 3 19.93 22.42 10.52
CA PHE A 3 20.34 21.01 10.30
C PHE A 3 21.12 20.77 9.01
N ILE A 4 20.85 21.54 7.94
CA ILE A 4 21.50 21.36 6.64
C ILE A 4 23.00 21.73 6.70
N ASN A 5 23.38 22.62 7.63
CA ASN A 5 24.78 23.07 7.76
C ASN A 5 25.70 22.05 8.44
N LYS A 6 25.16 20.97 9.04
CA LYS A 6 25.92 19.90 9.73
C LYS A 6 26.32 18.72 8.85
N MET A 7 25.81 18.60 7.61
CA MET A 7 25.99 17.40 6.77
C MET A 7 26.80 17.66 5.49
N LYS A 8 27.90 18.40 5.61
CA LYS A 8 28.71 18.81 4.45
C LYS A 8 29.52 17.64 3.90
N THR A 9 30.03 16.78 4.78
CA THR A 9 30.93 15.70 4.38
C THR A 9 30.23 14.36 4.25
N LEU A 10 30.89 13.41 3.56
CA LEU A 10 30.41 12.03 3.46
C LEU A 10 30.32 11.38 4.85
N GLY A 11 31.28 11.66 5.72
CA GLY A 11 31.30 11.18 7.09
C GLY A 11 30.12 11.67 7.92
N ASP A 12 29.76 12.95 7.79
CA ASP A 12 28.59 13.51 8.49
C ASP A 12 27.29 12.82 8.06
N ARG A 13 27.17 12.54 6.75
CA ARG A 13 26.00 11.85 6.19
C ARG A 13 25.93 10.39 6.63
N ILE A 14 27.06 9.69 6.69
CA ILE A 14 27.12 8.32 7.23
C ILE A 14 26.74 8.33 8.71
N LYS A 15 27.28 9.27 9.50
CA LYS A 15 26.95 9.42 10.92
C LYS A 15 25.46 9.66 11.13
N PHE A 16 24.87 10.57 10.35
CA PHE A 16 23.44 10.85 10.38
C PHE A 16 22.59 9.61 10.09
N CYS A 17 22.92 8.84 9.04
CA CYS A 17 22.22 7.60 8.74
C CYS A 17 22.37 6.56 9.86
N ILE A 18 23.53 6.46 10.52
CA ILE A 18 23.73 5.57 11.67
C ILE A 18 22.86 5.98 12.84
N GLU A 19 22.79 7.28 13.16
CA GLU A 19 21.92 7.80 14.22
C GLU A 19 20.45 7.45 13.96
N LEU A 20 20.00 7.52 12.70
CA LEU A 20 18.64 7.13 12.31
C LEU A 20 18.34 5.63 12.50
N THR A 21 19.34 4.75 12.51
CA THR A 21 19.13 3.31 12.80
C THR A 21 18.76 3.03 14.26
N LYS A 22 18.95 4.00 15.17
CA LYS A 22 18.83 3.85 16.63
C LYS A 22 19.75 2.77 17.24
N LEU A 23 20.68 2.23 16.46
CA LEU A 23 21.71 1.34 16.95
C LEU A 23 22.96 2.13 17.33
N THR A 24 23.54 1.79 18.47
CA THR A 24 24.89 2.26 18.80
C THR A 24 25.88 1.68 17.78
N LYS A 25 26.89 2.45 17.39
CA LYS A 25 27.94 2.01 16.45
C LYS A 25 28.55 0.64 16.75
N PRO A 26 28.85 0.25 18.01
CA PRO A 26 29.33 -1.10 18.32
C PRO A 26 28.31 -2.20 17.98
N LYS A 27 27.03 -1.96 18.24
CA LYS A 27 25.94 -2.89 17.89
C LYS A 27 25.80 -3.04 16.37
N LEU A 28 25.84 -1.93 15.62
CA LEU A 28 25.80 -1.96 14.17
C LEU A 28 27.00 -2.71 13.57
N ALA A 29 28.21 -2.40 14.05
CA ALA A 29 29.45 -3.06 13.67
C ALA A 29 29.40 -4.58 13.89
N LYS A 30 28.95 -5.00 15.07
CA LYS A 30 28.79 -6.42 15.42
C LYS A 30 27.73 -7.11 14.55
N LYS A 31 26.56 -6.48 14.37
CA LYS A 31 25.42 -7.05 13.62
C LYS A 31 25.75 -7.30 12.14
N TYR A 32 26.54 -6.42 11.53
CA TYR A 32 26.85 -6.47 10.10
C TYR A 32 28.29 -6.83 9.76
N LEU A 33 29.06 -7.31 10.75
CA LEU A 33 30.47 -7.72 10.59
C LEU A 33 31.32 -6.62 9.94
N ILE A 34 31.10 -5.37 10.34
CA ILE A 34 31.91 -4.23 9.94
C ILE A 34 32.86 -3.91 11.08
N SER A 35 34.13 -3.68 10.78
CA SER A 35 35.07 -3.19 11.79
C SER A 35 34.62 -1.83 12.33
N ILE A 36 34.56 -1.71 13.65
CA ILE A 36 34.23 -0.46 14.33
C ILE A 36 35.20 0.66 13.95
N SER A 37 36.47 0.32 13.72
CA SER A 37 37.51 1.28 13.30
C SER A 37 37.23 1.83 11.91
N SER A 38 36.70 1.00 11.00
CA SER A 38 36.32 1.46 9.66
C SER A 38 35.16 2.44 9.70
N LEU A 39 34.13 2.19 10.52
CA LEU A 39 33.03 3.14 10.71
C LEU A 39 33.53 4.47 11.30
N HIS A 40 34.41 4.41 12.30
CA HIS A 40 35.05 5.62 12.86
C HIS A 40 35.83 6.40 11.80
N CYS A 41 36.61 5.72 10.97
CA CYS A 41 37.36 6.39 9.90
C CYS A 41 36.45 7.03 8.84
N TYR A 42 35.30 6.40 8.54
CA TYR A 42 34.34 6.96 7.59
C TYR A 42 33.63 8.20 8.15
N GLU A 43 33.12 8.13 9.38
CA GLU A 43 32.43 9.27 10.03
C GLU A 43 33.35 10.48 10.21
N ASN A 44 34.62 10.25 10.55
CA ASN A 44 35.61 11.32 10.74
C ASN A 44 36.26 11.77 9.41
N ASN A 45 35.82 11.21 8.27
CA ASN A 45 36.39 11.46 6.94
C ASN A 45 37.90 11.17 6.80
N THR A 46 38.50 10.40 7.71
CA THR A 46 39.92 10.03 7.63
C THR A 46 40.18 8.99 6.53
N LYS A 47 39.15 8.22 6.17
CA LYS A 47 39.16 7.31 5.02
C LYS A 47 37.84 7.43 4.25
N LYS A 48 37.91 7.50 2.93
CA LYS A 48 36.70 7.42 2.09
C LYS A 48 36.33 5.95 1.85
N PRO A 49 35.08 5.52 2.10
CA PRO A 49 34.61 4.20 1.72
C PRO A 49 34.63 4.06 0.19
N SER A 50 34.96 2.86 -0.30
CA SER A 50 34.82 2.55 -1.72
C SER A 50 33.35 2.49 -2.14
N GLU A 51 33.08 2.57 -3.44
CA GLU A 51 31.70 2.43 -3.97
C GLU A 51 31.02 1.14 -3.50
N LYS A 52 31.77 0.03 -3.43
CA LYS A 52 31.28 -1.25 -2.90
C LYS A 52 30.87 -1.14 -1.43
N ARG A 53 31.65 -0.41 -0.62
CA ARG A 53 31.35 -0.17 0.80
C ARG A 53 30.18 0.80 0.99
N LEU A 54 30.02 1.80 0.12
CA LEU A 54 28.86 2.69 0.13
C LEU A 54 27.56 1.94 -0.17
N LYS A 55 27.55 1.08 -1.19
CA LYS A 55 26.40 0.22 -1.50
C LYS A 55 26.06 -0.72 -0.34
N MET A 56 27.08 -1.33 0.27
CA MET A 56 26.90 -2.16 1.47
C MET A 56 26.27 -1.36 2.64
N LEU A 57 26.72 -0.12 2.88
CA LEU A 57 26.13 0.74 3.92
C LEU A 57 24.67 1.09 3.62
N LEU A 58 24.31 1.36 2.35
CA LEU A 58 22.91 1.61 1.98
C LEU A 58 22.03 0.39 2.22
N ASP A 59 22.50 -0.81 1.92
CA ASP A 59 21.77 -2.05 2.22
C ASP A 59 21.56 -2.22 3.73
N ILE A 60 22.56 -1.86 4.53
CA ILE A 60 22.46 -1.89 6.00
C ILE A 60 21.43 -0.88 6.48
N PHE A 61 21.49 0.36 5.99
CA PHE A 61 20.52 1.39 6.33
C PHE A 61 19.11 0.96 5.96
N LYS A 62 18.91 0.37 4.77
CA LYS A 62 17.62 -0.19 4.36
C LYS A 62 17.12 -1.28 5.32
N LYS A 63 17.99 -2.21 5.74
CA LYS A 63 17.65 -3.27 6.71
C LYS A 63 17.32 -2.75 8.10
N GLU A 64 17.90 -1.62 8.49
CA GLU A 64 17.59 -0.91 9.74
C GLU A 64 16.50 0.16 9.54
N ASN A 65 15.66 0.01 8.52
CA ASN A 65 14.53 0.89 8.25
C ASN A 65 14.93 2.36 8.08
N VAL A 66 16.08 2.65 7.47
CA VAL A 66 16.49 4.01 7.09
C VAL A 66 16.38 4.13 5.58
N ILE A 67 15.48 5.01 5.12
CA ILE A 67 15.35 5.36 3.70
C ILE A 67 16.40 6.41 3.38
N THR A 68 17.34 6.06 2.51
CA THR A 68 18.37 6.97 2.00
C THR A 68 18.74 6.59 0.57
N SER A 69 19.09 7.57 -0.25
CA SER A 69 19.55 7.33 -1.63
C SER A 69 21.07 7.26 -1.71
N TYR A 70 21.58 6.63 -2.77
CA TYR A 70 23.01 6.61 -3.06
C TYR A 70 23.56 8.02 -3.30
N GLN A 71 22.83 8.82 -4.07
CA GLN A 71 23.22 10.19 -4.42
C GLN A 71 23.27 11.09 -3.19
N TRP A 72 22.30 10.94 -2.29
CA TRP A 72 22.30 11.70 -1.05
C TRP A 72 23.47 11.26 -0.17
N LEU A 73 23.66 9.96 0.05
CA LEU A 73 24.76 9.49 0.90
C LEU A 73 26.13 9.92 0.34
N LYS A 74 26.38 9.73 -0.96
CA LYS A 74 27.67 10.03 -1.58
C LYS A 74 27.92 11.52 -1.75
N GLN A 75 26.95 12.27 -2.26
CA GLN A 75 27.13 13.65 -2.74
C GLN A 75 26.32 14.68 -1.96
N GLY A 76 25.39 14.27 -1.10
CA GLY A 76 24.45 15.16 -0.42
C GLY A 76 23.32 15.66 -1.32
N VAL A 77 23.13 15.05 -2.50
CA VAL A 77 22.12 15.46 -3.48
C VAL A 77 20.86 14.59 -3.35
N GLY A 78 19.69 15.25 -3.22
CA GLY A 78 18.39 14.60 -3.14
C GLY A 78 17.75 14.70 -1.75
N ASP A 79 16.77 13.82 -1.50
CA ASP A 79 15.98 13.84 -0.26
C ASP A 79 16.80 13.47 0.98
N LEU A 80 16.53 14.15 2.08
CA LEU A 80 17.10 13.85 3.38
C LEU A 80 16.68 12.44 3.86
N PRO A 81 17.59 11.64 4.42
CA PRO A 81 17.25 10.35 4.98
C PRO A 81 16.25 10.46 6.10
N ARG A 82 15.40 9.45 6.20
CA ARG A 82 14.38 9.35 7.25
C ARG A 82 14.23 7.92 7.72
N GLU A 83 13.84 7.79 8.98
CA GLU A 83 13.38 6.53 9.53
C GLU A 83 12.08 6.13 8.83
N PHE A 84 12.05 4.92 8.29
CA PHE A 84 10.85 4.24 7.87
C PHE A 84 10.22 3.56 9.09
N LYS A 85 9.27 4.24 9.70
CA LYS A 85 8.43 3.60 10.71
C LYS A 85 7.41 2.73 9.98
N CYS A 86 7.73 1.46 9.77
CA CYS A 86 6.65 0.48 9.74
C CYS A 86 5.96 0.60 11.10
N ILE A 87 4.70 1.03 11.10
CA ILE A 87 3.85 0.83 12.27
C ILE A 87 3.71 -0.70 12.36
N ASP A 88 4.56 -1.34 13.17
CA ASP A 88 4.35 -2.73 13.61
C ASP A 88 3.05 -2.72 14.42
N TYR A 89 1.91 -2.81 13.74
CA TYR A 89 0.60 -2.96 14.38
C TYR A 89 0.58 -4.18 15.32
N ASN A 90 1.49 -5.14 15.08
CA ASN A 90 1.64 -6.37 15.83
C ASN A 90 2.31 -6.20 17.20
N LYS A 91 3.03 -5.11 17.51
CA LYS A 91 3.67 -4.95 18.83
C LYS A 91 2.71 -4.50 19.93
N THR A 92 1.48 -4.11 19.60
CA THR A 92 0.47 -3.65 20.56
C THR A 92 -0.65 -4.67 20.79
N ILE A 93 -0.64 -5.80 20.09
CA ILE A 93 -1.66 -6.84 20.25
C ILE A 93 -1.03 -7.99 21.04
N ASN A 94 -1.02 -7.87 22.36
CA ASN A 94 -0.74 -8.98 23.30
C ASN A 94 -1.86 -10.06 23.30
N ASN A 95 -2.65 -10.15 22.24
CA ASN A 95 -3.63 -11.21 21.99
C ASN A 95 -3.31 -11.79 20.61
N GLU A 96 -2.36 -12.73 20.56
CA GLU A 96 -2.12 -13.54 19.37
C GLU A 96 -3.36 -14.42 19.10
N MET A 97 -4.38 -13.85 18.49
CA MET A 97 -5.29 -14.63 17.65
C MET A 97 -4.50 -14.94 16.38
N ASN A 98 -3.91 -16.13 16.32
CA ASN A 98 -3.38 -16.72 15.09
C ASN A 98 -4.56 -17.00 14.16
N PHE A 99 -4.98 -15.99 13.42
CA PHE A 99 -5.91 -16.17 12.31
C PHE A 99 -5.14 -16.62 11.08
N ASP A 100 -5.63 -17.66 10.40
CA ASP A 100 -5.32 -17.82 8.99
C ASP A 100 -5.82 -16.58 8.20
N SER A 101 -5.23 -16.29 7.05
CA SER A 101 -5.58 -15.15 6.20
C SER A 101 -7.07 -15.12 5.88
N ILE A 102 -7.69 -16.29 5.63
CA ILE A 102 -9.13 -16.40 5.36
C ILE A 102 -9.94 -16.07 6.62
N GLU A 103 -9.52 -16.55 7.78
CA GLU A 103 -10.18 -16.26 9.05
C GLU A 103 -10.13 -14.78 9.40
N LEU A 104 -9.00 -14.13 9.13
CA LEU A 104 -8.85 -12.68 9.29
C LEU A 104 -9.80 -11.92 8.36
N ILE A 105 -9.88 -12.30 7.08
CA ILE A 105 -10.80 -11.67 6.12
C ILE A 105 -12.26 -11.84 6.60
N ASN A 106 -12.64 -13.03 7.07
CA ASN A 106 -13.99 -13.28 7.59
C ASN A 106 -14.28 -12.45 8.85
N TYR A 107 -13.32 -12.34 9.76
CA TYR A 107 -13.43 -11.49 10.94
C TYR A 107 -13.62 -10.02 10.57
N GLU A 108 -12.84 -9.52 9.62
CA GLU A 108 -12.94 -8.15 9.11
C GLU A 108 -14.28 -7.88 8.44
N LEU A 109 -14.76 -8.79 7.59
CA LEU A 109 -16.06 -8.71 6.95
C LEU A 109 -17.19 -8.66 7.98
N LYS A 110 -17.13 -9.50 9.01
CA LYS A 110 -18.13 -9.51 10.10
C LYS A 110 -18.12 -8.18 10.86
N ASN A 111 -16.95 -7.64 11.17
CA ASN A 111 -16.82 -6.35 11.84
C ASN A 111 -17.31 -5.19 10.97
N ALA A 112 -16.97 -5.21 9.67
CA ALA A 112 -17.43 -4.21 8.72
C ALA A 112 -18.96 -4.25 8.57
N ALA A 113 -19.55 -5.43 8.45
CA ALA A 113 -21.00 -5.60 8.37
C ALA A 113 -21.73 -5.13 9.64
N ASN A 114 -21.15 -5.41 10.82
CA ASN A 114 -21.69 -4.92 12.10
C ASN A 114 -21.63 -3.39 12.20
N LYS A 115 -20.55 -2.78 11.71
CA LYS A 115 -20.34 -1.32 11.74
C LYS A 115 -21.19 -0.59 10.70
N TYR A 116 -21.34 -1.17 9.50
CA TYR A 116 -22.01 -0.58 8.36
C TYR A 116 -23.19 -1.46 7.94
N LYS A 117 -24.35 -1.24 8.58
CA LYS A 117 -25.56 -2.08 8.39
C LYS A 117 -26.05 -2.18 6.94
N ASN A 118 -25.71 -1.21 6.09
CA ASN A 118 -26.05 -1.17 4.67
C ASN A 118 -24.90 -1.63 3.77
N SER A 119 -23.91 -2.35 4.31
CA SER A 119 -22.82 -2.91 3.53
C SER A 119 -23.28 -4.09 2.65
N VAL A 120 -22.67 -4.20 1.49
CA VAL A 120 -22.82 -5.30 0.54
C VAL A 120 -21.43 -5.88 0.31
N HIS A 121 -21.30 -7.20 0.49
CA HIS A 121 -20.05 -7.92 0.26
C HIS A 121 -20.14 -8.74 -1.03
N PHE A 122 -19.01 -8.89 -1.71
CA PHE A 122 -18.91 -9.70 -2.92
C PHE A 122 -17.49 -10.25 -3.05
N ILE A 123 -17.36 -11.45 -3.61
CA ILE A 123 -16.05 -11.98 -4.03
C ILE A 123 -15.98 -11.81 -5.53
N CYS A 124 -14.99 -11.05 -5.99
CA CYS A 124 -14.79 -10.77 -7.39
C CYS A 124 -14.62 -12.07 -8.18
N ASN A 125 -15.51 -12.33 -9.13
CA ASN A 125 -15.51 -13.53 -9.95
C ASN A 125 -15.34 -13.20 -11.45
N THR A 126 -14.76 -12.04 -11.74
CA THR A 126 -14.58 -11.51 -13.08
C THR A 126 -13.22 -10.82 -13.22
N PHE A 127 -12.75 -10.67 -14.46
CA PHE A 127 -11.47 -10.01 -14.80
C PHE A 127 -11.68 -8.56 -15.28
N GLU A 128 -12.93 -8.09 -15.32
CA GLU A 128 -13.33 -6.82 -15.94
C GLU A 128 -12.74 -5.57 -15.27
N LEU A 129 -12.35 -5.63 -14.00
CA LEU A 129 -11.81 -4.50 -13.24
C LEU A 129 -10.30 -4.57 -12.99
N GLU A 130 -9.60 -5.51 -13.62
CA GLU A 130 -8.14 -5.55 -13.52
C GLU A 130 -7.50 -4.33 -14.22
N PRO A 131 -6.39 -3.79 -13.69
CA PRO A 131 -5.57 -4.30 -12.58
C PRO A 131 -5.97 -3.77 -11.19
N SER A 132 -7.15 -3.15 -11.05
CA SER A 132 -7.56 -2.53 -9.78
C SER A 132 -8.11 -3.59 -8.81
N ILE A 133 -9.01 -4.44 -9.30
CA ILE A 133 -9.64 -5.53 -8.56
C ILE A 133 -9.45 -6.80 -9.39
N PHE A 134 -8.82 -7.81 -8.79
CA PHE A 134 -8.53 -9.08 -9.44
C PHE A 134 -9.58 -10.13 -9.11
N PHE A 135 -9.63 -11.17 -9.94
CA PHE A 135 -10.42 -12.35 -9.64
C PHE A 135 -10.03 -12.94 -8.26
N GLY A 136 -11.03 -13.27 -7.46
CA GLY A 136 -10.90 -13.78 -6.11
C GLY A 136 -10.88 -12.71 -5.03
N ASP A 137 -10.72 -11.41 -5.36
CA ASP A 137 -10.68 -10.37 -4.33
C ASP A 137 -12.00 -10.22 -3.58
N TRP A 138 -11.90 -9.98 -2.27
CA TRP A 138 -13.04 -9.67 -1.43
C TRP A 138 -13.27 -8.16 -1.48
N VAL A 139 -14.49 -7.76 -1.83
CA VAL A 139 -14.87 -6.36 -1.93
C VAL A 139 -16.08 -6.09 -1.07
N LEU A 140 -16.11 -4.88 -0.50
CA LEU A 140 -17.22 -4.42 0.32
C LEU A 140 -17.58 -2.99 -0.08
N GLY A 141 -18.86 -2.80 -0.40
CA GLY A 141 -19.46 -1.51 -0.74
C GLY A 141 -20.53 -1.12 0.27
N ILE A 142 -20.80 0.19 0.40
CA ILE A 142 -21.89 0.71 1.26
C ILE A 142 -23.02 1.13 0.33
N LYS A 143 -24.24 0.63 0.55
CA LYS A 143 -25.40 1.02 -0.26
C LYS A 143 -25.68 2.52 -0.11
N ILE A 144 -25.84 3.19 -1.25
CA ILE A 144 -26.22 4.60 -1.34
C ILE A 144 -27.54 4.76 -2.08
N ASN A 145 -28.11 5.97 -2.01
CA ASN A 145 -29.23 6.35 -2.85
C ASN A 145 -28.75 6.71 -4.26
N SER A 146 -29.59 6.50 -5.28
CA SER A 146 -29.25 6.83 -6.67
C SER A 146 -28.92 8.31 -6.88
N SER A 147 -29.49 9.20 -6.05
CA SER A 147 -29.19 10.64 -6.05
C SER A 147 -27.75 10.98 -5.63
N ASP A 148 -27.09 10.09 -4.89
CA ASP A 148 -25.74 10.32 -4.35
C ASP A 148 -24.63 9.77 -5.25
N VAL A 149 -25.00 9.10 -6.34
CA VAL A 149 -24.07 8.41 -7.24
C VAL A 149 -22.97 9.33 -7.78
N ASN A 150 -23.32 10.57 -8.12
CA ASN A 150 -22.38 11.57 -8.64
C ASN A 150 -21.22 11.88 -7.68
N LYS A 151 -21.41 11.65 -6.36
CA LYS A 151 -20.36 11.85 -5.35
C LYS A 151 -19.23 10.82 -5.48
N TYR A 152 -19.47 9.70 -6.17
CA TYR A 152 -18.59 8.54 -6.21
C TYR A 152 -18.23 8.09 -7.64
N GLU A 153 -18.39 8.94 -8.66
CA GLU A 153 -18.18 8.59 -10.09
C GLU A 153 -16.83 7.92 -10.39
N LYS A 154 -15.79 8.23 -9.60
CA LYS A 154 -14.42 7.71 -9.77
C LYS A 154 -14.17 6.35 -9.12
N TYR A 155 -15.14 5.82 -8.37
CA TYR A 155 -15.01 4.57 -7.64
C TYR A 155 -15.68 3.42 -8.41
N PRO A 156 -15.19 2.19 -8.26
CA PRO A 156 -15.93 1.02 -8.69
C PRO A 156 -17.11 0.76 -7.74
N PHE A 157 -18.16 0.14 -8.26
CA PHE A 157 -19.39 -0.13 -7.53
C PHE A 157 -19.78 -1.59 -7.63
N LEU A 158 -20.50 -2.04 -6.60
CA LEU A 158 -21.35 -3.22 -6.66
C LEU A 158 -22.76 -2.81 -7.08
N PHE A 159 -23.27 -3.46 -8.11
CA PHE A 159 -24.64 -3.31 -8.60
C PHE A 159 -25.39 -4.62 -8.46
N LYS A 160 -26.64 -4.58 -8.01
CA LYS A 160 -27.54 -5.75 -8.09
C LYS A 160 -28.62 -5.48 -9.13
N ILE A 161 -28.69 -6.33 -10.15
CA ILE A 161 -29.64 -6.23 -11.27
C ILE A 161 -30.23 -7.61 -11.49
N ASN A 162 -31.54 -7.77 -11.36
CA ASN A 162 -32.24 -9.04 -11.55
C ASN A 162 -31.63 -10.17 -10.71
N ASN A 163 -31.37 -9.91 -9.43
CA ASN A 163 -30.66 -10.79 -8.50
C ASN A 163 -29.19 -11.15 -8.82
N ILE A 164 -28.60 -10.63 -9.90
CA ILE A 164 -27.19 -10.82 -10.23
C ILE A 164 -26.38 -9.64 -9.72
N THR A 165 -25.24 -9.91 -9.10
CA THR A 165 -24.31 -8.87 -8.64
C THR A 165 -23.24 -8.63 -9.70
N TYR A 166 -23.07 -7.36 -10.09
CA TYR A 166 -22.07 -6.89 -11.03
C TYR A 166 -21.09 -5.96 -10.35
N LEU A 167 -19.83 -6.06 -10.74
CA LEU A 167 -18.74 -5.22 -10.27
C LEU A 167 -18.28 -4.33 -11.44
N LYS A 168 -18.65 -3.04 -11.44
CA LYS A 168 -18.45 -2.14 -12.58
C LYS A 168 -18.21 -0.69 -12.19
N TYR A 169 -17.71 0.10 -13.14
CA TYR A 169 -17.76 1.56 -13.08
C TYR A 169 -19.03 2.09 -13.74
N ILE A 170 -19.39 3.32 -13.40
CA ILE A 170 -20.45 4.06 -14.08
C ILE A 170 -19.82 4.81 -15.24
N ALA A 171 -20.20 4.45 -16.47
CA ALA A 171 -19.77 5.15 -17.67
C ALA A 171 -20.57 6.44 -17.89
N LYS A 172 -21.88 6.39 -17.63
CA LYS A 172 -22.79 7.52 -17.81
C LYS A 172 -24.06 7.34 -16.98
N ILE A 173 -24.60 8.46 -16.50
CA ILE A 173 -25.96 8.57 -15.99
C ILE A 173 -26.81 9.20 -17.09
N ASN A 174 -27.89 8.53 -17.48
CA ASN A 174 -28.80 8.99 -18.52
C ASN A 174 -29.85 9.94 -17.94
N GLU A 175 -30.50 10.74 -18.80
CA GLU A 175 -31.50 11.74 -18.39
C GLU A 175 -32.69 11.14 -17.64
N ASN A 176 -33.08 9.92 -18.00
CA ASN A 176 -34.13 9.16 -17.31
C ASN A 176 -33.67 8.54 -15.97
N GLY A 177 -32.45 8.82 -15.52
CA GLY A 177 -31.86 8.27 -14.29
C GLY A 177 -31.29 6.86 -14.42
N SER A 178 -31.38 6.22 -15.59
CA SER A 178 -30.74 4.92 -15.81
C SER A 178 -29.22 5.04 -15.91
N LEU A 179 -28.52 3.97 -15.59
CA LEU A 179 -27.06 3.91 -15.56
C LEU A 179 -26.52 3.08 -16.72
N ASN A 180 -25.43 3.55 -17.32
CA ASN A 180 -24.60 2.76 -18.22
C ASN A 180 -23.37 2.29 -17.44
N LEU A 181 -23.16 0.99 -17.37
CA LEU A 181 -22.10 0.38 -16.57
C LEU A 181 -21.01 -0.19 -17.47
N ILE A 182 -19.75 -0.11 -17.05
CA ILE A 182 -18.61 -0.57 -17.84
C ILE A 182 -17.52 -1.24 -16.97
N GLY A 183 -16.89 -2.27 -17.51
CA GLY A 183 -15.58 -2.74 -17.05
C GLY A 183 -14.45 -1.83 -17.55
N ILE A 184 -13.23 -1.99 -17.02
CA ILE A 184 -12.05 -1.25 -17.52
C ILE A 184 -11.09 -2.16 -18.30
N ASN A 185 -11.14 -3.47 -18.08
CA ASN A 185 -10.30 -4.45 -18.77
C ASN A 185 -10.99 -5.01 -20.01
N GLN A 186 -10.67 -4.43 -21.18
CA GLN A 186 -11.20 -4.86 -22.47
C GLN A 186 -10.62 -6.20 -22.96
N LYS A 187 -9.49 -6.66 -22.43
CA LYS A 187 -8.84 -7.89 -22.93
C LYS A 187 -9.61 -9.17 -22.59
N PHE A 188 -10.33 -9.15 -21.47
CA PHE A 188 -11.10 -10.29 -20.97
C PHE A 188 -12.61 -10.01 -20.95
N SER A 189 -13.06 -9.00 -21.70
CA SER A 189 -14.46 -8.58 -21.77
C SER A 189 -15.33 -9.68 -22.39
N LYS A 190 -16.23 -10.27 -21.59
CA LYS A 190 -17.38 -11.03 -22.09
C LYS A 190 -18.45 -10.06 -22.64
N LYS A 191 -19.55 -10.59 -23.20
CA LYS A 191 -20.70 -9.78 -23.69
C LYS A 191 -21.21 -8.76 -22.66
N ASP A 192 -21.04 -9.05 -21.37
CA ASP A 192 -21.55 -8.22 -20.28
C ASP A 192 -20.57 -7.12 -19.83
N TYR A 193 -19.47 -6.90 -20.55
CA TYR A 193 -18.49 -5.85 -20.22
C TYR A 193 -19.12 -4.46 -20.12
N PHE A 194 -20.04 -4.15 -21.02
CA PHE A 194 -20.84 -2.93 -21.00
C PHE A 194 -22.31 -3.26 -20.85
N ILE A 195 -22.99 -2.64 -19.89
CA ILE A 195 -24.41 -2.86 -19.61
C ILE A 195 -25.14 -1.51 -19.67
N PRO A 196 -25.90 -1.24 -20.75
CA PRO A 196 -26.59 0.04 -20.92
C PRO A 196 -27.95 0.09 -20.22
N ASN A 197 -28.37 1.31 -19.87
CA ASN A 197 -29.73 1.70 -19.51
C ASN A 197 -30.36 0.86 -18.39
N VAL A 198 -29.61 0.57 -17.33
CA VAL A 198 -30.10 -0.23 -16.19
C VAL A 198 -30.55 0.63 -15.02
N PHE A 199 -31.50 0.09 -14.24
CA PHE A 199 -31.92 0.61 -12.94
C PHE A 199 -31.57 -0.43 -11.87
N PRO A 200 -30.38 -0.36 -11.26
CA PRO A 200 -29.96 -1.35 -10.26
C PRO A 200 -30.81 -1.27 -8.99
N GLU A 201 -31.16 -2.43 -8.42
CA GLU A 201 -31.81 -2.57 -7.11
C GLU A 201 -30.89 -2.13 -5.96
N VAL A 202 -29.59 -2.30 -6.18
CA VAL A 202 -28.51 -1.95 -5.25
C VAL A 202 -27.45 -1.18 -6.01
N ILE A 203 -27.02 -0.07 -5.42
CA ILE A 203 -25.86 0.71 -5.85
C ILE A 203 -24.99 0.90 -4.62
N ALA A 204 -23.78 0.32 -4.64
CA ALA A 204 -22.88 0.37 -3.50
C ALA A 204 -21.45 0.68 -3.95
N PRO A 205 -20.96 1.93 -3.83
CA PRO A 205 -19.56 2.25 -4.09
C PRO A 205 -18.65 1.46 -3.17
N ILE A 206 -17.56 0.95 -3.74
CA ILE A 206 -16.58 0.15 -3.04
C ILE A 206 -15.62 1.06 -2.29
N PHE A 207 -15.46 0.80 -1.00
CA PHE A 207 -14.55 1.56 -0.13
C PHE A 207 -13.54 0.64 0.57
N TRP A 208 -13.70 -0.68 0.43
CA TRP A 208 -12.80 -1.65 1.01
C TRP A 208 -12.60 -2.84 0.07
N ILE A 209 -11.34 -3.24 -0.07
CA ILE A 209 -10.89 -4.34 -0.92
C ILE A 209 -9.84 -5.12 -0.12
N ARG A 210 -9.97 -6.45 -0.08
CA ARG A 210 -8.91 -7.36 0.35
C ARG A 210 -8.49 -8.22 -0.82
N ARG A 211 -7.19 -8.18 -1.11
CA ARG A 211 -6.58 -8.99 -2.15
C ARG A 211 -6.65 -10.45 -1.75
N ASN A 212 -6.94 -11.32 -2.70
CA ASN A 212 -6.83 -12.75 -2.45
C ASN A 212 -5.40 -13.12 -2.04
N PRO A 213 -5.18 -13.74 -0.87
CA PRO A 213 -3.85 -14.20 -0.45
C PRO A 213 -3.22 -15.15 -1.49
N ASP A 214 -4.05 -15.94 -2.18
CA ASP A 214 -3.60 -16.88 -3.21
C ASP A 214 -3.27 -16.19 -4.55
N HIS A 215 -3.53 -14.90 -4.72
CA HIS A 215 -3.25 -14.18 -5.97
C HIS A 215 -1.75 -14.01 -6.25
N PHE A 216 -0.90 -14.18 -5.24
CA PHE A 216 0.56 -14.03 -5.34
C PHE A 216 1.32 -15.36 -5.40
N ILE A 217 0.61 -16.49 -5.40
CA ILE A 217 1.18 -17.84 -5.57
C ILE A 217 1.02 -18.26 -7.02
#